data_AF-A0A2G9XCS7-F1
#
_entry.id   AF-A0A2G9XCS7-F1
#
_cell.length_a   1.000
_cell.length_b   1.000
_cell.length_c   1.000
_cell.angle_alpha   90.00
_cell.angle_beta   90.00
_cell.angle_gamma   90.00
#
_symmetry.space_group_name_H-M   'P 1'
#
loop_
_entity.id
_entity.type
_entity.pdbx_description
1 polymer ?
#
loop_
_entity_poly.entity_id
_entity_poly.type
_entity_poly.pdbx_seq_one_letter_code
_entity_poly.pdbx_strand_id
1 'polypeptide(L)'
;MLTLLKQIFLFPYLFMKGRFMKTSGTLDNLKNNTGKIVEIEGKKVAVYKNEKGEILKLSPICPHLGCIVEWEDKNKNWLCPCHKSAFNKEGKY
;
A
#
# COMPACT_ATOMS: atom_id res chain seq x y z
N MET A 1 0.61 -30.44 8.71
CA MET A 1 -0.75 -30.19 9.27
C MET A 1 -0.91 -28.78 9.85
N LEU A 2 0.06 -28.24 10.62
CA LEU A 2 0.01 -26.85 11.15
C LEU A 2 -0.02 -25.72 10.09
N THR A 3 0.45 -26.00 8.87
CA THR A 3 0.55 -25.04 7.76
C THR A 3 -0.79 -24.81 7.04
N LEU A 4 -1.64 -25.83 6.94
CA LEU A 4 -2.92 -25.76 6.23
C LEU A 4 -3.97 -24.97 7.02
N LEU A 5 -4.06 -25.18 8.35
CA LEU A 5 -4.97 -24.44 9.23
C LEU A 5 -4.64 -22.94 9.25
N LYS A 6 -3.36 -22.57 9.22
CA LYS A 6 -2.95 -21.17 9.11
C LYS A 6 -3.47 -20.53 7.83
N GLN A 7 -3.47 -21.24 6.70
CA GLN A 7 -3.93 -20.68 5.43
C GLN A 7 -5.44 -20.36 5.46
N ILE A 8 -6.26 -21.23 6.07
CA ILE A 8 -7.72 -21.06 6.11
C ILE A 8 -8.14 -19.81 6.89
N PHE A 9 -7.48 -19.51 8.02
CA PHE A 9 -7.85 -18.36 8.85
C PHE A 9 -7.06 -17.09 8.52
N LEU A 10 -5.80 -17.21 8.10
CA LEU A 10 -4.95 -16.05 7.82
C LEU A 10 -5.36 -15.33 6.54
N PHE A 11 -5.77 -16.07 5.52
CA PHE A 11 -6.06 -15.49 4.21
C PHE A 11 -7.30 -14.59 4.20
N PRO A 12 -8.47 -15.00 4.75
CA PRO A 12 -9.62 -14.12 4.88
C PRO A 12 -9.31 -12.89 5.74
N TYR A 13 -8.52 -13.08 6.81
CA TYR A 13 -8.09 -11.98 7.66
C TYR A 13 -7.23 -10.95 6.92
N LEU A 14 -6.22 -11.39 6.15
CA LEU A 14 -5.37 -10.49 5.35
C LEU A 14 -6.16 -9.78 4.25
N PHE A 15 -7.08 -10.50 3.60
CA PHE A 15 -7.98 -9.92 2.60
C PHE A 15 -8.82 -8.78 3.18
N MET A 16 -9.47 -9.02 4.33
CA MET A 16 -10.26 -8.02 5.03
C MET A 16 -9.39 -6.83 5.49
N LYS A 17 -8.22 -7.11 6.08
CA LYS A 17 -7.27 -6.08 6.52
C LYS A 17 -6.84 -5.18 5.36
N GLY A 18 -6.48 -5.77 4.22
CA GLY A 18 -6.04 -5.01 3.04
C GLY A 18 -7.15 -4.15 2.42
N ARG A 19 -8.41 -4.58 2.52
CA ARG A 19 -9.56 -3.80 1.98
C ARG A 19 -9.93 -2.62 2.88
N PHE A 20 -9.82 -2.79 4.19
CA PHE A 20 -10.23 -1.80 5.20
C PHE A 20 -9.07 -1.10 5.91
N MET A 21 -7.91 -1.00 5.26
CA MET A 21 -6.73 -0.37 5.84
C MET A 21 -6.99 1.11 6.20
N LYS A 22 -6.72 1.50 7.44
CA LYS A 22 -6.84 2.90 7.89
C LYS A 22 -5.78 3.76 7.19
N THR A 23 -6.16 4.95 6.73
CA THR A 23 -5.21 5.93 6.17
C THR A 23 -4.26 6.40 7.26
N SER A 24 -2.99 6.64 6.89
CA SER A 24 -1.96 7.05 7.83
C SER A 24 -1.59 8.50 7.54
N GLY A 25 -2.27 9.45 8.19
CA GLY A 25 -1.84 10.85 8.37
C GLY A 25 -1.86 11.77 7.14
N THR A 26 -1.36 13.00 7.35
CA THR A 26 -1.30 14.09 6.37
C THR A 26 0.01 14.10 5.57
N LEU A 27 0.05 14.88 4.48
CA LEU A 27 1.22 15.04 3.62
C LEU A 27 2.34 15.87 4.24
N ASP A 28 2.05 16.60 5.32
CA ASP A 28 2.90 17.67 5.86
C ASP A 28 4.27 17.19 6.36
N ASN A 29 4.46 15.87 6.51
CA ASN A 29 5.71 15.27 6.97
C ASN A 29 6.24 14.14 6.06
N LEU A 30 5.84 14.10 4.78
CA LEU A 30 6.38 13.11 3.86
C LEU A 30 7.83 13.45 3.46
N LYS A 31 8.77 12.62 3.90
CA LYS A 31 10.19 12.72 3.55
C LYS A 31 10.39 12.49 2.04
N ASN A 32 11.48 13.04 1.50
CA ASN A 32 11.86 12.72 0.12
C ASN A 32 12.22 11.24 0.02
N ASN A 33 11.96 10.67 -1.16
CA ASN A 33 12.17 9.27 -1.48
C ASN A 33 11.38 8.30 -0.58
N THR A 34 10.16 8.67 -0.18
CA THR A 34 9.23 7.81 0.56
C THR A 34 7.81 7.91 0.02
N GLY A 35 6.96 6.96 0.40
CA GLY A 35 5.57 6.90 0.00
C GLY A 35 4.64 6.75 1.20
N LYS A 36 3.37 7.10 1.00
CA LYS A 36 2.32 7.00 2.02
C LYS A 36 0.94 6.90 1.38
N ILE A 37 0.01 6.22 2.07
CA ILE A 37 -1.42 6.31 1.75
C ILE A 37 -2.04 7.43 2.58
N VAL A 38 -2.56 8.44 1.88
CA VAL A 38 -3.24 9.60 2.46
C VAL A 38 -4.71 9.64 2.05
N GLU A 39 -5.49 10.47 2.73
CA GLU A 39 -6.89 10.74 2.38
C GLU A 39 -7.02 12.14 1.81
N ILE A 40 -7.59 12.26 0.62
CA ILE A 40 -7.86 13.53 -0.06
C ILE A 40 -9.33 13.49 -0.48
N GLU A 41 -10.14 14.42 0.03
CA GLU A 41 -11.59 14.51 -0.28
C GLU A 41 -12.34 13.17 -0.02
N GLY A 42 -12.02 12.49 1.08
CA GLY A 42 -12.62 11.20 1.44
C GLY A 42 -12.16 10.01 0.58
N LYS A 43 -11.19 10.21 -0.32
CA LYS A 43 -10.62 9.16 -1.17
C LYS A 43 -9.18 8.84 -0.76
N LYS A 44 -8.86 7.55 -0.70
CA LYS A 44 -7.49 7.10 -0.46
C LYS A 44 -6.64 7.34 -1.71
N VAL A 45 -5.45 7.91 -1.53
CA VAL A 45 -4.48 8.16 -2.60
C VAL A 45 -3.11 7.64 -2.15
N ALA A 46 -2.44 6.89 -3.02
CA ALA A 46 -1.04 6.55 -2.82
C ALA A 46 -0.19 7.73 -3.29
N VAL A 47 0.68 8.23 -2.43
CA VAL A 47 1.54 9.38 -2.71
C VAL A 47 2.99 8.96 -2.53
N TYR A 48 3.78 9.07 -3.60
CA TYR A 48 5.23 8.94 -3.55
C TYR A 48 5.87 10.32 -3.72
N LYS A 49 6.81 10.69 -2.84
CA LYS A 49 7.62 11.90 -2.99
C LYS A 49 9.02 11.49 -3.43
N ASN A 50 9.46 11.98 -4.58
CA ASN A 50 10.77 11.62 -5.12
C ASN A 50 11.90 12.36 -4.40
N GLU A 51 13.14 12.12 -4.82
CA GLU A 51 14.35 12.72 -4.24
C GLU A 51 14.39 14.25 -4.38
N LYS A 52 13.80 14.78 -5.46
CA LYS A 52 13.68 16.21 -5.74
C LYS A 52 12.51 16.86 -4.98
N GLY A 53 11.73 16.07 -4.26
CA GLY A 53 10.55 16.54 -3.53
C GLY A 53 9.27 16.62 -4.37
N GLU A 54 9.31 16.16 -5.62
CA GLU A 54 8.14 16.13 -6.50
C GLU A 54 7.20 14.99 -6.08
N ILE A 55 5.90 15.24 -6.19
CA ILE A 55 4.86 14.31 -5.74
C ILE A 55 4.26 13.57 -6.94
N LEU A 56 4.24 12.24 -6.85
CA LEU A 56 3.48 11.36 -7.71
C LEU A 56 2.27 10.82 -6.93
N LYS A 57 1.06 11.06 -7.48
CA LYS A 57 -0.20 10.52 -6.95
C LYS A 57 -0.60 9.31 -7.79
N LEU A 58 -0.93 8.21 -7.12
CA LEU A 58 -1.27 6.93 -7.72
C LEU A 58 -2.57 6.39 -7.13
N SER A 59 -3.22 5.49 -7.87
CA SER A 59 -4.25 4.63 -7.29
C SER A 59 -3.60 3.74 -6.22
N PRO A 60 -4.14 3.69 -4.99
CA PRO A 60 -3.64 2.78 -3.98
C PRO A 60 -4.25 1.37 -4.10
N ILE A 61 -5.10 1.15 -5.11
CA ILE A 61 -5.88 -0.07 -5.29
C ILE A 61 -5.04 -1.09 -6.07
N CYS A 62 -4.73 -2.21 -5.44
CA CYS A 62 -4.09 -3.34 -6.10
C CYS A 62 -5.01 -3.89 -7.20
N PRO A 63 -4.51 -4.05 -8.46
CA PRO A 63 -5.32 -4.48 -9.60
C PRO A 63 -5.80 -5.94 -9.51
N HIS A 64 -5.29 -6.74 -8.58
CA HIS A 64 -5.70 -8.13 -8.41
C HIS A 64 -7.16 -8.23 -7.90
N LEU A 65 -7.39 -7.88 -6.63
CA LEU A 65 -8.71 -7.97 -5.98
C LEU A 65 -9.06 -6.72 -5.15
N GLY A 66 -8.36 -5.61 -5.40
CA GLY A 66 -8.72 -4.31 -4.83
C GLY A 66 -8.27 -4.06 -3.39
N CYS A 67 -7.28 -4.80 -2.88
CA CYS A 67 -6.65 -4.45 -1.60
C CYS A 67 -5.89 -3.12 -1.73
N ILE A 68 -5.83 -2.35 -0.64
CA ILE A 68 -5.02 -1.13 -0.57
C ILE A 68 -3.56 -1.52 -0.34
N VAL A 69 -2.66 -0.97 -1.14
CA VAL A 69 -1.20 -1.19 -1.01
C VAL A 69 -0.60 -0.39 0.14
N GLU A 70 0.53 -0.86 0.66
CA GLU A 70 1.34 -0.22 1.70
C GLU A 70 2.69 0.18 1.12
N TRP A 71 3.26 1.30 1.57
CA TRP A 71 4.63 1.67 1.19
C TRP A 71 5.64 0.86 1.99
N GLU A 72 6.63 0.27 1.32
CA GLU A 72 7.78 -0.37 1.96
C GLU A 72 9.04 0.49 1.79
N ASP A 73 9.50 1.09 2.88
CA ASP A 73 10.67 1.97 2.85
C ASP A 73 11.98 1.26 2.48
N LYS A 74 12.10 -0.03 2.83
CA LYS A 74 13.32 -0.81 2.58
C LYS A 74 13.60 -0.97 1.08
N ASN A 75 12.57 -1.34 0.32
CA ASN A 75 12.72 -1.64 -1.11
C ASN A 75 12.13 -0.55 -2.02
N LYS A 76 11.59 0.52 -1.44
CA LYS A 76 11.01 1.68 -2.16
C LYS A 76 9.93 1.26 -3.16
N ASN A 77 9.00 0.44 -2.68
CA ASN A 77 7.94 -0.17 -3.48
C ASN A 77 6.59 -0.07 -2.74
N TRP A 78 5.52 -0.38 -3.46
CA TRP A 78 4.18 -0.58 -2.94
C TRP A 78 3.90 -2.08 -2.79
N LEU A 79 3.67 -2.55 -1.57
CA LEU A 79 3.33 -3.93 -1.27
C LEU A 79 1.83 -4.09 -1.07
N CYS A 80 1.24 -5.08 -1.75
CA CYS A 80 -0.12 -5.52 -1.47
C CYS A 80 -0.10 -6.50 -0.28
N PRO A 81 -0.75 -6.18 0.86
CA PRO A 81 -0.69 -7.01 2.07
C PRO A 81 -1.45 -8.35 1.94
N CYS A 82 -2.30 -8.48 0.92
CA CYS A 82 -3.13 -9.66 0.72
C CYS A 82 -2.36 -10.86 0.13
N HIS A 83 -1.59 -10.63 -0.94
CA HIS A 83 -0.90 -11.69 -1.70
C HIS A 83 0.55 -11.33 -2.03
N LYS A 84 1.08 -10.23 -1.48
CA LYS A 84 2.47 -9.78 -1.64
C LYS A 84 2.88 -9.42 -3.06
N SER A 85 1.93 -9.07 -3.94
CA SER A 85 2.26 -8.34 -5.17
C SER A 85 3.01 -7.06 -4.79
N ALA A 86 4.12 -6.80 -5.48
CA ALA A 86 4.92 -5.60 -5.31
C ALA A 86 4.84 -4.76 -6.58
N PHE A 87 4.78 -3.44 -6.42
CA PHE A 87 4.84 -2.47 -7.51
C PHE A 87 5.95 -1.49 -7.20
N ASN A 88 6.75 -1.08 -8.18
CA ASN A 88 7.77 -0.07 -7.98
C ASN A 88 7.17 1.26 -7.49
N LYS A 89 8.03 2.22 -7.12
CA LYS A 89 7.63 3.56 -6.66
C LYS A 89 6.64 4.31 -7.57
N GLU A 90 6.62 3.99 -8.87
CA GLU A 90 5.73 4.57 -9.89
C GLU A 90 4.43 3.77 -10.10
N GLY A 91 4.22 2.68 -9.36
CA GLY A 91 3.02 1.84 -9.44
C GLY A 91 3.04 0.79 -10.55
N LYS A 92 4.19 0.53 -11.17
CA LYS A 92 4.36 -0.53 -12.19
C LYS A 92 4.81 -1.83 -11.53
N TYR A 93 4.37 -2.95 -12.09
CA TYR A 93 4.84 -4.29 -11.69
C TYR A 93 6.31 -4.48 -12.08
#